data_AF-A0A916VBB5-F1
#
_entry.id   AF-A0A916VBB5-F1
#
_cell.length_a   1.000
_cell.length_b   1.000
_cell.length_c   1.000
_cell.angle_alpha   90.00
_cell.angle_beta   90.00
_cell.angle_gamma   90.00
#
_symmetry.space_group_name_H-M   'P 1'
#
loop_
_entity.id
_entity.type
_entity.pdbx_description
1 polymer ?
#
loop_
_entity_poly.entity_id
_entity_poly.type
_entity_poly.pdbx_seq_one_letter_code
_entity_poly.pdbx_strand_id
1 'polypeptide(L)'
;MKMRMDDCLFFDIETTGLSADLSAITIIGCCPSDGACVQWFNEDGFSQKQILADFLSFCKDYKTIISFNGAAFDLPFLTAKIREYGFSDSLSSKEHLDLYQKLRRYRHLFPFRSFRQKNFEDYLGIKRKDSLSGKKVIKAYQSWLKTGDTALKDQILLHNKEDLTGLRAVFQLLCYPSLESGSFTVQNAEFVSSGFTAGLSLRHPFPAAAHFEKDGMSLQTEKDSARFSAKFGEDMTLRHYYPNPKDYYYLPEEDIIIPKSMGSFVDRKARIPASPSRCYSKFKPSQDFLYDTQALQSFLHHSIIYLMNPAD
;
A
#
# COMPACT_ATOMS: atom_id res chain seq x y z
N MET A 1 -1.72 -8.37 11.42
CA MET A 1 -1.40 -7.60 12.64
C MET A 1 -2.48 -6.55 12.82
N LYS A 2 -3.12 -6.45 13.99
CA LYS A 2 -4.16 -5.44 14.26
C LYS A 2 -3.46 -4.16 14.68
N MET A 3 -3.07 -3.34 13.70
CA MET A 3 -2.44 -2.04 13.94
C MET A 3 -3.47 -1.09 14.53
N ARG A 4 -3.16 -0.46 15.66
CA ARG A 4 -3.97 0.62 16.23
C ARG A 4 -3.44 1.94 15.72
N MET A 5 -4.34 2.80 15.31
CA MET A 5 -3.98 4.05 14.65
C MET A 5 -3.22 4.97 15.62
N ASP A 6 -3.67 5.07 16.87
CA ASP A 6 -3.08 5.92 17.92
C ASP A 6 -1.63 5.54 18.29
N ASP A 7 -1.18 4.32 17.95
CA ASP A 7 0.20 3.87 18.17
C ASP A 7 1.13 4.19 16.98
N CYS A 8 0.63 4.87 15.93
CA CYS A 8 1.33 5.13 14.68
C CYS A 8 1.86 6.57 14.58
N LEU A 9 3.13 6.70 14.19
CA LEU A 9 3.77 7.97 13.90
C LEU A 9 4.21 8.04 12.44
N PHE A 10 3.65 8.97 11.69
CA PHE A 10 4.10 9.31 10.35
C PHE A 10 5.34 10.20 10.45
N PHE A 11 6.37 9.96 9.66
CA PHE A 11 7.56 10.82 9.67
C PHE A 11 8.21 10.92 8.30
N ASP A 12 8.96 12.00 8.13
CA ASP A 12 9.71 12.35 6.93
C ASP A 12 10.89 13.25 7.33
N ILE A 13 12.04 13.09 6.67
CA ILE A 13 13.22 13.91 6.94
C ILE A 13 13.63 14.73 5.71
N GLU A 14 14.13 15.94 5.97
CA GLU A 14 14.87 16.70 4.98
C GLU A 14 16.35 16.75 5.35
N THR A 15 17.21 16.71 4.34
CA THR A 15 18.65 16.64 4.51
C THR A 15 19.36 17.53 3.50
N THR A 16 20.61 17.89 3.75
CA THR A 16 21.42 18.67 2.80
C THR A 16 21.97 17.84 1.63
N GLY A 17 21.71 16.53 1.61
CA GLY A 17 22.25 15.60 0.62
C GLY A 17 21.91 14.14 0.95
N LEU A 18 22.29 13.22 0.06
CA LEU A 18 21.83 11.82 0.13
C LEU A 18 22.68 10.90 1.02
N SER A 19 23.84 11.36 1.48
CA SER A 19 24.78 10.55 2.28
C SER A 19 24.89 11.11 3.68
N ALA A 20 24.61 10.28 4.69
CA ALA A 20 24.65 10.68 6.10
C ALA A 20 26.04 11.14 6.55
N ASP A 21 27.11 10.57 5.99
CA ASP A 21 28.48 10.91 6.37
C ASP A 21 28.88 12.33 5.93
N LEU A 22 28.26 12.84 4.86
CA LEU A 22 28.61 14.12 4.23
C LEU A 22 27.52 15.19 4.38
N SER A 23 26.34 14.79 4.84
CA SER A 23 25.14 15.63 4.85
C SER A 23 24.58 15.77 6.25
N ALA A 24 23.85 16.86 6.48
CA ALA A 24 23.20 17.18 7.74
C ALA A 24 21.69 17.00 7.61
N ILE A 25 21.05 16.70 8.73
CA ILE A 25 19.59 16.77 8.85
C ILE A 25 19.20 18.25 8.88
N THR A 26 18.25 18.64 8.03
CA THR A 26 17.68 20.00 8.00
C THR A 26 16.34 20.04 8.70
N ILE A 27 15.50 19.01 8.51
CA ILE A 27 14.22 18.84 9.21
C ILE A 27 14.05 17.39 9.62
N ILE A 28 13.50 17.19 10.82
CA ILE A 28 12.72 15.98 11.11
C ILE A 28 11.28 16.41 11.34
N GLY A 29 10.40 15.91 10.50
CA GLY A 29 8.96 16.13 10.62
C GLY A 29 8.29 14.84 11.06
N CYS A 30 7.31 14.94 11.95
CA CYS A 30 6.44 13.82 12.28
C CYS A 30 5.00 14.26 12.50
N CYS A 31 4.07 13.34 12.30
CA CYS A 31 2.65 13.59 12.48
C CYS A 31 2.01 12.36 13.14
N PRO A 32 1.50 12.47 14.37
CA PRO A 32 0.67 11.42 14.94
C PRO A 32 -0.60 11.24 14.08
N SER A 33 -1.20 10.06 14.15
CA SER A 33 -2.39 9.77 13.33
C SER A 33 -3.61 10.62 13.63
N ASP A 34 -3.74 11.09 14.87
CA ASP A 34 -4.84 11.90 15.43
C ASP A 34 -4.37 13.31 15.84
N GLY A 35 -3.06 13.55 15.83
CA GLY A 35 -2.44 14.78 16.30
C GLY A 35 -2.03 15.76 15.20
N ALA A 36 -1.50 16.90 15.67
CA ALA A 36 -0.86 17.90 14.82
C ALA A 36 0.57 17.47 14.48
N CYS A 37 1.03 17.86 13.28
CA CYS A 37 2.40 17.58 12.89
C CYS A 37 3.37 18.47 13.68
N VAL A 38 4.50 17.89 14.07
CA VAL A 38 5.63 18.53 14.74
C VAL A 38 6.80 18.54 13.76
N GLN A 39 7.51 19.67 13.68
CA GLN A 39 8.65 19.83 12.79
C GLN A 39 9.80 20.46 13.57
N TRP A 40 10.93 19.75 13.64
CA TRP A 40 12.16 20.27 14.22
C TRP A 40 13.08 20.72 13.09
N PHE A 41 13.40 22.01 13.07
CA PHE A 41 14.16 22.66 12.00
C PHE A 41 15.57 23.01 12.45
N ASN A 42 16.57 22.74 11.61
CA ASN A 42 17.96 23.04 11.89
C ASN A 42 18.24 24.53 11.66
N GLU A 43 18.04 25.32 12.70
CA GLU A 43 18.05 26.78 12.63
C GLU A 43 19.44 27.41 12.36
N ASP A 44 20.52 26.67 12.59
CA ASP A 44 21.88 27.23 12.58
C ASP A 44 22.87 26.40 11.77
N GLY A 45 22.43 25.26 11.22
CA GLY A 45 23.29 24.29 10.55
C GLY A 45 24.01 23.33 11.52
N PHE A 46 23.88 23.54 12.83
CA PHE A 46 24.57 22.77 13.88
C PHE A 46 23.59 22.00 14.79
N SER A 47 22.32 22.38 14.81
CA SER A 47 21.28 21.87 15.72
C SER A 47 20.81 20.44 15.42
N GLN A 48 21.29 19.80 14.35
CA GLN A 48 20.84 18.46 13.94
C GLN A 48 20.95 17.39 15.06
N LYS A 49 21.95 17.49 15.95
CA LYS A 49 22.09 16.56 17.08
C LYS A 49 20.94 16.72 18.08
N GLN A 50 20.56 17.95 18.40
CA GLN A 50 19.45 18.24 19.30
C GLN A 50 18.11 17.81 18.68
N ILE A 51 17.91 18.14 17.40
CA ILE A 51 16.72 17.75 16.63
C ILE A 51 16.52 16.24 16.62
N LEU A 52 17.60 15.49 16.40
CA LEU A 52 17.56 14.04 16.45
C LEU A 52 17.21 13.54 17.86
N ALA A 53 17.81 14.11 18.90
CA ALA A 53 17.50 13.73 20.28
C ALA A 53 16.01 13.96 20.63
N ASP A 54 15.46 15.11 20.22
CA ASP A 54 14.06 15.47 20.46
C ASP A 54 13.11 14.52 19.73
N PHE A 55 13.40 14.23 18.45
CA PHE A 55 12.64 13.23 17.69
C PHE A 55 12.70 11.84 18.33
N LEU A 56 13.89 11.38 18.73
CA LEU A 56 14.05 10.06 19.36
C LEU A 56 13.30 9.98 20.69
N SER A 57 13.24 11.08 21.45
CA SER A 57 12.43 11.15 22.66
C SER A 57 10.94 11.11 22.35
N PHE A 58 10.48 11.93 21.41
CA PHE A 58 9.07 12.00 21.00
C PHE A 58 8.56 10.68 20.42
N CYS A 59 9.36 10.00 19.61
CA CYS A 59 8.94 8.77 18.95
C CYS A 59 8.79 7.59 19.92
N LYS A 60 9.33 7.64 21.15
CA LYS A 60 9.30 6.52 22.12
C LYS A 60 7.89 6.00 22.38
N ASP A 61 6.91 6.90 22.46
CA ASP A 61 5.54 6.58 22.81
C ASP A 61 4.76 5.87 21.67
N TYR A 62 5.35 5.81 20.48
CA TYR A 62 4.74 5.18 19.30
C TYR A 62 5.36 3.82 19.03
N LYS A 63 4.51 2.82 18.76
CA LYS A 63 4.95 1.46 18.45
C LYS A 63 5.34 1.31 16.97
N THR A 64 4.61 1.98 16.08
CA THR A 64 4.78 1.87 14.64
C THR A 64 5.19 3.20 14.05
N ILE A 65 6.23 3.20 13.22
CA ILE A 65 6.62 4.36 12.42
C ILE A 65 6.28 4.12 10.95
N ILE A 66 5.79 5.16 10.28
CA ILE A 66 5.28 5.11 8.92
C ILE A 66 6.01 6.17 8.10
N SER A 67 6.52 5.78 6.94
CA SER A 67 7.24 6.66 6.01
C SER A 67 6.93 6.28 4.57
N PHE A 68 7.31 7.12 3.61
CA PHE A 68 7.29 6.78 2.20
C PHE A 68 8.71 6.52 1.69
N ASN A 69 9.03 5.26 1.38
CA ASN A 69 10.38 4.85 0.96
C ASN A 69 11.49 5.09 2.01
N GLY A 70 11.13 5.29 3.27
CA GLY A 70 12.08 5.54 4.35
C GLY A 70 12.95 4.35 4.73
N ALA A 71 12.57 3.12 4.33
CA ALA A 71 13.47 1.96 4.49
C ALA A 71 14.74 2.10 3.63
N ALA A 72 14.64 2.80 2.50
CA ALA A 72 15.74 3.00 1.57
C ALA A 72 16.58 4.25 1.86
N PHE A 73 16.05 5.21 2.62
CA PHE A 73 16.69 6.51 2.83
C PHE A 73 16.64 6.98 4.29
N ASP A 74 15.45 7.37 4.77
CA ASP A 74 15.28 8.05 6.06
C ASP A 74 15.84 7.25 7.23
N LEU A 75 15.49 5.97 7.35
CA LEU A 75 15.95 5.11 8.45
C LEU A 75 17.46 4.87 8.40
N PRO A 76 18.07 4.43 7.28
CA PRO A 76 19.53 4.36 7.19
C PRO A 76 20.24 5.68 7.57
N PHE A 77 19.70 6.83 7.14
CA PHE A 77 20.27 8.14 7.44
C PHE A 77 20.22 8.45 8.95
N LEU A 78 19.05 8.26 9.56
CA LEU A 78 18.86 8.46 11.00
C LEU A 78 19.71 7.48 11.82
N THR A 79 19.78 6.20 11.46
CA THR A 79 20.63 5.20 12.12
C THR A 79 22.11 5.58 12.09
N ALA A 80 22.60 6.11 10.97
CA ALA A 80 23.97 6.60 10.88
C ALA A 80 24.22 7.78 11.84
N LYS A 81 23.29 8.75 11.89
CA LYS A 81 23.39 9.91 12.79
C LYS A 81 23.22 9.56 14.27
N ILE A 82 22.37 8.58 14.60
CA ILE A 82 22.24 7.99 15.94
C ILE A 82 23.61 7.46 16.39
N ARG A 83 24.28 6.69 15.52
CA ARG A 83 25.61 6.14 15.79
C ARG A 83 26.67 7.22 15.91
N GLU A 84 26.69 8.20 14.99
CA GLU A 84 27.62 9.33 15.00
C GLU A 84 27.57 10.10 16.33
N TYR A 85 26.36 10.34 16.86
CA TYR A 85 26.16 11.09 18.10
C TYR A 85 26.14 10.25 19.37
N GLY A 86 26.26 8.93 19.27
CA GLY A 86 26.28 8.02 20.42
C GLY A 86 24.93 7.89 21.14
N PHE A 87 23.82 8.07 20.43
CA PHE A 87 22.47 7.85 20.98
C PHE A 87 22.12 6.36 21.02
N SER A 88 21.22 5.98 21.93
CA SER A 88 20.63 4.64 21.90
C SER A 88 19.65 4.53 20.73
N ASP A 89 19.74 3.43 19.98
CA ASP A 89 18.86 3.18 18.83
C ASP A 89 17.46 2.75 19.29
N SER A 90 16.57 3.73 19.48
CA SER A 90 15.15 3.49 19.80
C SER A 90 14.30 3.20 18.56
N LEU A 91 14.82 3.40 17.35
CA LEU A 91 14.09 3.17 16.11
C LEU A 91 14.11 1.69 15.72
N SER A 92 15.20 0.97 15.99
CA SER A 92 15.33 -0.45 15.66
C SER A 92 14.30 -1.35 16.35
N SER A 93 13.77 -0.94 17.50
CA SER A 93 12.74 -1.70 18.23
C SER A 93 11.32 -1.44 17.72
N LYS A 94 11.11 -0.51 16.80
CA LYS A 94 9.79 -0.13 16.29
C LYS A 94 9.39 -0.96 15.09
N GLU A 95 8.09 -1.17 14.94
CA GLU A 95 7.54 -1.70 13.69
C GLU A 95 7.61 -0.61 12.63
N HIS A 96 8.15 -0.92 11.44
CA HIS A 96 8.22 0.02 10.34
C HIS A 96 7.28 -0.36 9.21
N LEU A 97 6.42 0.57 8.83
CA LEU A 97 5.53 0.45 7.69
C LEU A 97 5.95 1.42 6.59
N ASP A 98 6.67 0.90 5.61
CA ASP A 98 7.02 1.65 4.41
C ASP A 98 5.90 1.55 3.36
N LEU A 99 5.20 2.68 3.13
CA LEU A 99 4.07 2.73 2.20
C LEU A 99 4.48 2.47 0.76
N TYR A 100 5.67 2.91 0.34
CA TYR A 100 6.17 2.64 -1.01
C TYR A 100 6.31 1.12 -1.22
N GLN A 101 6.89 0.42 -0.23
CA GLN A 101 7.11 -1.03 -0.32
C GLN A 101 5.81 -1.83 -0.34
N LYS A 102 4.76 -1.35 0.34
CA LYS A 102 3.42 -1.95 0.31
C LYS A 102 2.72 -1.69 -1.02
N LEU A 103 2.69 -0.44 -1.47
CA LEU A 103 1.91 -0.02 -2.64
C LEU A 103 2.56 -0.41 -3.97
N ARG A 104 3.89 -0.54 -4.05
CA ARG A 104 4.59 -0.93 -5.30
C ARG A 104 4.15 -2.29 -5.87
N ARG A 105 3.58 -3.18 -5.04
CA ARG A 105 3.06 -4.49 -5.48
C ARG A 105 1.80 -4.35 -6.33
N TYR A 106 1.03 -3.29 -6.09
CA TYR A 106 -0.22 -2.97 -6.80
C TYR A 106 0.02 -2.00 -7.95
N ARG A 107 1.26 -1.91 -8.44
CA ARG A 107 1.64 -0.83 -9.36
C ARG A 107 0.87 -0.83 -10.68
N HIS A 108 0.46 -2.01 -11.13
CA HIS A 108 -0.34 -2.23 -12.32
C HIS A 108 -1.79 -1.75 -12.17
N LEU A 109 -2.25 -1.50 -10.94
CA LEU A 109 -3.60 -0.96 -10.67
C LEU A 109 -3.65 0.57 -10.74
N PHE A 110 -2.50 1.24 -10.77
CA PHE A 110 -2.44 2.69 -10.79
C PHE A 110 -2.15 3.23 -12.20
N PRO A 111 -2.73 4.37 -12.60
CA PRO A 111 -2.60 4.90 -13.96
C PRO A 111 -1.25 5.61 -14.23
N PHE A 112 -0.38 5.72 -13.23
CA PHE A 112 0.85 6.51 -13.32
C PHE A 112 2.11 5.63 -13.37
N ARG A 113 3.12 6.08 -14.14
CA ARG A 113 4.41 5.36 -14.31
C ARG A 113 5.40 5.61 -13.16
N SER A 114 5.41 6.84 -12.63
CA SER A 114 6.25 7.25 -11.50
C SER A 114 5.58 6.90 -10.18
N PHE A 115 6.31 6.28 -9.25
CA PHE A 115 5.81 5.84 -7.94
C PHE A 115 6.28 6.74 -6.80
N ARG A 116 6.28 8.05 -7.03
CA ARG A 116 6.59 9.04 -5.98
C ARG A 116 5.33 9.34 -5.19
N GLN A 117 5.48 9.79 -3.94
CA GLN A 117 4.35 10.13 -3.08
C GLN A 117 3.37 11.12 -3.74
N LYS A 118 3.90 12.17 -4.37
CA LYS A 118 3.12 13.17 -5.15
C LYS A 118 2.19 12.53 -6.19
N ASN A 119 2.56 11.41 -6.82
CA ASN A 119 1.71 10.73 -7.80
C ASN A 119 0.47 10.08 -7.14
N PHE A 120 0.64 9.51 -5.95
CA PHE A 120 -0.48 8.98 -5.18
C PHE A 120 -1.39 10.09 -4.65
N GLU A 121 -0.81 11.22 -4.24
CA GLU A 121 -1.57 12.39 -3.82
C GLU A 121 -2.40 12.99 -4.97
N ASP A 122 -1.83 13.11 -6.15
CA ASP A 122 -2.56 13.53 -7.36
C ASP A 122 -3.73 12.59 -7.65
N TYR A 123 -3.51 11.27 -7.53
CA TYR A 123 -4.56 10.25 -7.67
C TYR A 123 -5.67 10.39 -6.60
N LEU A 124 -5.31 10.83 -5.40
CA LEU A 124 -6.24 11.16 -4.32
C LEU A 124 -6.87 12.56 -4.46
N GLY A 125 -6.56 13.30 -5.53
CA GLY A 125 -7.08 14.65 -5.78
C GLY A 125 -6.47 15.73 -4.88
N ILE A 126 -5.39 15.44 -4.16
CA ILE A 126 -4.73 16.40 -3.27
C ILE A 126 -4.01 17.46 -4.09
N LYS A 127 -4.20 18.72 -3.72
CA LYS A 127 -3.53 19.87 -4.35
C LYS A 127 -2.57 20.51 -3.36
N ARG A 128 -1.28 20.30 -3.58
CA ARG A 128 -0.20 20.93 -2.83
C ARG A 128 -0.09 22.42 -3.15
N LYS A 129 0.29 23.21 -2.14
CA LYS A 129 0.78 24.59 -2.32
C LYS A 129 2.29 24.61 -2.55
N ASP A 130 3.00 23.62 -2.03
CA ASP A 130 4.42 23.40 -2.26
C ASP A 130 4.73 23.29 -3.76
N SER A 131 5.69 24.09 -4.20
CA SER A 131 6.23 24.07 -5.57
C SER A 131 7.70 23.66 -5.61
N LEU A 132 8.32 23.38 -4.45
CA LEU A 132 9.70 22.96 -4.35
C LEU A 132 9.84 21.48 -4.72
N SER A 133 10.98 21.17 -5.31
CA SER A 133 11.48 19.81 -5.40
C SER A 133 12.54 19.63 -4.31
N GLY A 134 12.82 18.38 -3.90
CA GLY A 134 13.85 18.14 -2.87
C GLY A 134 15.20 18.80 -3.17
N LYS A 135 15.63 18.83 -4.45
CA LYS A 135 16.86 19.56 -4.85
C LYS A 135 16.76 21.07 -4.62
N LYS A 136 15.58 21.66 -4.78
CA LYS A 136 15.34 23.08 -4.50
C LYS A 136 15.22 23.34 -2.99
N VAL A 137 14.69 22.40 -2.20
CA VAL A 137 14.66 22.48 -0.73
C VAL A 137 16.07 22.62 -0.16
N ILE A 138 17.02 21.79 -0.63
CA ILE A 138 18.44 21.88 -0.23
C ILE A 138 19.00 23.29 -0.51
N LYS A 139 18.77 23.82 -1.71
CA LYS A 139 19.25 25.16 -2.08
C LYS A 139 18.58 26.26 -1.25
N ALA A 140 17.27 26.14 -1.00
CA ALA A 140 16.53 27.09 -0.18
C ALA A 140 17.08 27.11 1.25
N TYR A 141 17.40 25.95 1.82
CA TYR A 141 18.01 25.86 3.15
C TYR A 141 19.39 26.51 3.22
N GLN A 142 20.25 26.26 2.23
CA GLN A 142 21.58 26.90 2.15
C GLN A 142 21.50 28.42 1.99
N SER A 143 20.54 28.91 1.20
CA SER A 143 20.29 30.35 1.06
C SER A 143 19.76 30.93 2.37
N TRP A 144 18.83 30.24 3.01
CA TRP A 144 18.24 30.65 4.28
C TRP A 144 19.31 30.82 5.38
N LEU A 145 20.23 29.87 5.53
CA LEU A 145 21.33 29.99 6.51
C LEU A 145 22.22 31.23 6.29
N LYS A 146 22.30 31.73 5.05
CA LYS A 146 23.09 32.92 4.72
C LYS A 146 22.32 34.22 4.88
N THR A 147 21.03 34.21 4.55
CA THR A 147 20.23 35.44 4.44
C THR A 147 19.30 35.65 5.63
N GLY A 148 18.93 34.60 6.35
CA GLY A 148 17.88 34.63 7.37
C GLY A 148 16.46 34.85 6.80
N ASP A 149 16.27 34.74 5.48
CA ASP A 149 15.00 35.04 4.83
C ASP A 149 13.88 34.08 5.25
N THR A 150 12.97 34.54 6.10
CA THR A 150 11.89 33.74 6.67
C THR A 150 10.97 33.14 5.60
N ALA A 151 10.84 33.77 4.43
CA ALA A 151 10.02 33.21 3.35
C ALA A 151 10.60 31.88 2.82
N LEU A 152 11.93 31.74 2.78
CA LEU A 152 12.58 30.47 2.42
C LEU A 152 12.31 29.40 3.48
N LYS A 153 12.42 29.75 4.76
CA LYS A 153 12.11 28.84 5.87
C LYS A 153 10.66 28.36 5.82
N ASP A 154 9.72 29.27 5.61
CA ASP A 154 8.30 28.95 5.52
C ASP A 154 8.02 28.00 4.36
N GLN A 155 8.68 28.18 3.21
CA GLN A 155 8.56 27.27 2.07
C GLN A 155 9.11 25.87 2.37
N ILE A 156 10.25 25.79 3.07
CA ILE A 156 10.86 24.50 3.42
C ILE A 156 9.99 23.76 4.45
N LEU A 157 9.51 24.46 5.48
CA LEU A 157 8.59 23.89 6.47
C LEU A 157 7.27 23.45 5.82
N LEU A 158 6.73 24.24 4.89
CA LEU A 158 5.54 23.89 4.13
C LEU A 158 5.74 22.61 3.31
N HIS A 159 6.90 22.45 2.66
CA HIS A 159 7.24 21.25 1.90
C HIS A 159 7.11 19.98 2.75
N ASN A 160 7.88 19.90 3.85
CA ASN A 160 7.87 18.75 4.74
C ASN A 160 6.49 18.53 5.41
N LYS A 161 5.76 19.61 5.74
CA LYS A 161 4.39 19.49 6.28
C LYS A 161 3.41 18.88 5.27
N GLU A 162 3.50 19.29 4.00
CA GLU A 162 2.67 18.71 2.93
C GLU A 162 3.09 17.28 2.59
N ASP A 163 4.38 16.92 2.71
CA ASP A 163 4.83 15.53 2.64
C ASP A 163 4.24 14.68 3.77
N LEU A 164 4.24 15.13 5.02
CA LEU A 164 3.58 14.40 6.12
C LEU A 164 2.07 14.27 5.95
N THR A 165 1.42 15.35 5.50
CA THR A 165 -0.03 15.36 5.27
C THR A 165 -0.41 14.43 4.11
N GLY A 166 0.36 14.51 3.02
CA GLY A 166 0.23 13.62 1.88
C GLY A 166 0.47 12.16 2.26
N LEU A 167 1.48 11.89 3.08
CA LEU A 167 1.80 10.56 3.58
C LEU A 167 0.62 9.93 4.35
N ARG A 168 -0.04 10.71 5.23
CA ARG A 168 -1.26 10.29 5.93
C ARG A 168 -2.43 9.99 4.98
N ALA A 169 -2.54 10.71 3.87
CA ALA A 169 -3.56 10.42 2.88
C ALA A 169 -3.22 9.17 2.05
N VAL A 170 -1.97 9.02 1.62
CA VAL A 170 -1.48 7.83 0.89
C VAL A 170 -1.65 6.56 1.72
N PHE A 171 -1.55 6.65 3.04
CA PHE A 171 -1.85 5.54 3.95
C PHE A 171 -3.25 4.93 3.74
N GLN A 172 -4.25 5.73 3.34
CA GLN A 172 -5.60 5.24 3.07
C GLN A 172 -5.63 4.22 1.92
N LEU A 173 -4.64 4.25 1.01
CA LEU A 173 -4.48 3.27 -0.06
C LEU A 173 -4.06 1.87 0.43
N LEU A 174 -3.86 1.68 1.74
CA LEU A 174 -3.79 0.34 2.33
C LEU A 174 -5.14 -0.41 2.28
N CYS A 175 -6.21 0.21 1.78
CA CYS A 175 -7.44 -0.48 1.39
C CYS A 175 -7.19 -1.56 0.32
N TYR A 176 -6.22 -1.37 -0.60
CA TYR A 176 -5.85 -2.37 -1.61
C TYR A 176 -5.30 -3.68 -1.00
N PRO A 177 -4.19 -3.66 -0.22
CA PRO A 177 -3.71 -4.88 0.43
C PRO A 177 -4.70 -5.45 1.44
N SER A 178 -5.53 -4.62 2.08
CA SER A 178 -6.60 -5.09 2.96
C SER A 178 -7.65 -5.90 2.21
N LEU A 179 -8.07 -5.42 1.04
CA LEU A 179 -9.04 -6.09 0.19
C LEU A 179 -8.48 -7.41 -0.35
N GLU A 180 -7.23 -7.39 -0.84
CA GLU A 180 -6.53 -8.60 -1.29
C GLU A 180 -6.37 -9.63 -0.17
N SER A 181 -6.22 -9.20 1.09
CA SER A 181 -6.12 -10.11 2.24
C SER A 181 -7.47 -10.69 2.70
N GLY A 182 -8.57 -10.37 2.01
CA GLY A 182 -9.91 -10.85 2.36
C GLY A 182 -10.60 -10.08 3.49
N SER A 183 -10.14 -8.86 3.81
CA SER A 183 -10.72 -8.05 4.90
C SER A 183 -12.00 -7.32 4.45
N PHE A 184 -13.05 -8.10 4.19
CA PHE A 184 -14.39 -7.64 3.85
C PHE A 184 -15.45 -8.60 4.40
N THR A 185 -16.68 -8.13 4.52
CA THR A 185 -17.84 -8.94 4.92
C THR A 185 -18.85 -8.97 3.79
N VAL A 186 -19.33 -10.15 3.42
CA VAL A 186 -20.42 -10.31 2.45
C VAL A 186 -21.73 -9.85 3.08
N GLN A 187 -22.40 -8.88 2.44
CA GLN A 187 -23.70 -8.34 2.90
C GLN A 187 -24.87 -9.05 2.25
N ASN A 188 -24.74 -9.33 0.95
CA ASN A 188 -25.72 -10.06 0.16
C ASN A 188 -25.02 -10.73 -1.02
N ALA A 189 -25.64 -11.79 -1.52
CA ALA A 189 -25.22 -12.48 -2.72
C ALA A 189 -26.45 -13.12 -3.39
N GLU A 190 -26.53 -13.05 -4.71
CA GLU A 190 -27.66 -13.59 -5.47
C GLU A 190 -27.21 -14.05 -6.86
N PHE A 191 -27.99 -14.97 -7.44
CA PHE A 191 -27.91 -15.24 -8.88
C PHE A 191 -28.91 -14.37 -9.61
N VAL A 192 -28.43 -13.73 -10.66
CA VAL A 192 -29.23 -12.99 -11.63
C VAL A 192 -29.23 -13.77 -12.95
N SER A 193 -30.11 -13.41 -13.88
CA SER A 193 -30.22 -14.10 -15.17
C SER A 193 -28.89 -14.19 -15.94
N SER A 194 -28.00 -13.22 -15.76
CA SER A 194 -26.71 -13.12 -16.44
C SER A 194 -25.51 -13.68 -15.65
N GLY A 195 -25.69 -14.09 -14.39
CA GLY A 195 -24.55 -14.45 -13.55
C GLY A 195 -24.82 -14.42 -12.05
N PHE A 196 -23.79 -14.01 -11.32
CA PHE A 196 -23.76 -13.88 -9.89
C PHE A 196 -23.38 -12.45 -9.49
N THR A 197 -23.98 -11.94 -8.42
CA THR A 197 -23.65 -10.63 -7.84
C THR A 197 -23.51 -10.74 -6.33
N ALA A 198 -22.65 -9.91 -5.74
CA ALA A 198 -22.52 -9.80 -4.30
C ALA A 198 -22.21 -8.36 -3.87
N GLY A 199 -22.85 -7.92 -2.79
CA GLY A 199 -22.53 -6.70 -2.06
C GLY A 199 -21.58 -6.99 -0.91
N LEU A 200 -20.51 -6.21 -0.78
CA LEU A 200 -19.47 -6.35 0.22
C LEU A 200 -19.37 -5.08 1.07
N SER A 201 -19.17 -5.24 2.37
CA SER A 201 -18.72 -4.17 3.27
C SER A 201 -17.21 -4.29 3.46
N LEU A 202 -16.49 -3.22 3.17
CA LEU A 202 -15.04 -3.14 3.24
C LEU A 202 -14.61 -2.62 4.61
N ARG A 203 -13.60 -3.26 5.19
CA ARG A 203 -13.04 -2.81 6.47
C ARG A 203 -12.37 -1.43 6.38
N HIS A 204 -11.76 -1.13 5.24
CA HIS A 204 -11.06 0.11 4.99
C HIS A 204 -11.67 0.80 3.77
N PRO A 205 -12.18 2.04 3.91
CA PRO A 205 -12.77 2.76 2.80
C PRO A 205 -11.78 3.02 1.67
N PHE A 206 -12.24 2.88 0.43
CA PHE A 206 -11.52 3.31 -0.75
C PHE A 206 -11.64 4.83 -0.89
N PRO A 207 -10.51 5.57 -0.92
CA PRO A 207 -10.55 7.03 -1.01
C PRO A 207 -10.98 7.53 -2.40
N ALA A 208 -10.82 6.71 -3.44
CA ALA A 208 -11.34 6.93 -4.78
C ALA A 208 -12.03 5.65 -5.27
N ALA A 209 -13.12 5.80 -6.02
CA ALA A 209 -13.79 4.66 -6.63
C ALA A 209 -12.84 3.91 -7.57
N ALA A 210 -12.81 2.59 -7.48
CA ALA A 210 -11.99 1.72 -8.30
C ALA A 210 -12.89 0.71 -9.01
N HIS A 211 -12.51 0.35 -10.24
CA HIS A 211 -13.19 -0.66 -11.03
C HIS A 211 -12.15 -1.61 -11.61
N PHE A 212 -12.31 -2.89 -11.30
CA PHE A 212 -11.50 -3.98 -11.84
C PHE A 212 -12.42 -4.87 -12.67
N GLU A 213 -12.01 -5.22 -13.89
CA GLU A 213 -12.76 -6.11 -14.76
C GLU A 213 -11.81 -7.06 -15.48
N LYS A 214 -12.14 -8.35 -15.45
CA LYS A 214 -11.38 -9.40 -16.13
C LYS A 214 -12.20 -10.68 -16.26
N ASP A 215 -12.15 -11.34 -17.43
CA ASP A 215 -12.77 -12.65 -17.68
C ASP A 215 -14.23 -12.76 -17.25
N GLY A 216 -15.02 -11.71 -17.51
CA GLY A 216 -16.44 -11.67 -17.17
C GLY A 216 -16.72 -11.43 -15.68
N MET A 217 -15.70 -11.21 -14.86
CA MET A 217 -15.84 -10.74 -13.49
C MET A 217 -15.57 -9.25 -13.40
N SER A 218 -16.27 -8.57 -12.49
CA SER A 218 -16.08 -7.16 -12.19
C SER A 218 -16.16 -6.92 -10.68
N LEU A 219 -15.36 -5.98 -10.20
CA LEU A 219 -15.42 -5.47 -8.83
C LEU A 219 -15.39 -3.94 -8.88
N GLN A 220 -16.44 -3.32 -8.37
CA GLN A 220 -16.57 -1.87 -8.25
C GLN A 220 -16.55 -1.49 -6.77
N THR A 221 -15.66 -0.60 -6.37
CA THR A 221 -15.55 -0.14 -4.98
C THR A 221 -16.05 1.29 -4.85
N GLU A 222 -16.82 1.58 -3.81
CA GLU A 222 -17.25 2.92 -3.44
C GLU A 222 -17.17 3.06 -1.92
N LYS A 223 -16.22 3.89 -1.45
CA LYS A 223 -15.94 4.10 -0.02
C LYS A 223 -15.79 2.76 0.72
N ASP A 224 -16.63 2.49 1.70
CA ASP A 224 -16.66 1.32 2.56
C ASP A 224 -17.49 0.16 1.99
N SER A 225 -17.84 0.21 0.70
CA SER A 225 -18.62 -0.82 0.04
C SER A 225 -17.98 -1.25 -1.29
N ALA A 226 -18.28 -2.47 -1.71
CA ALA A 226 -17.96 -2.94 -3.05
C ALA A 226 -19.09 -3.82 -3.62
N ARG A 227 -19.21 -3.83 -4.93
CA ARG A 227 -20.08 -4.73 -5.68
C ARG A 227 -19.24 -5.63 -6.56
N PHE A 228 -19.33 -6.92 -6.32
CA PHE A 228 -18.76 -7.95 -7.18
C PHE A 228 -19.83 -8.48 -8.13
N SER A 229 -19.43 -8.79 -9.36
CA SER A 229 -20.24 -9.55 -10.30
C SER A 229 -19.39 -10.54 -11.10
N ALA A 230 -19.98 -11.66 -11.49
CA ALA A 230 -19.38 -12.67 -12.35
C ALA A 230 -20.43 -13.18 -13.35
N LYS A 231 -20.13 -13.13 -14.64
CA LYS A 231 -21.01 -13.65 -15.69
C LYS A 231 -20.99 -15.17 -15.70
N PHE A 232 -22.13 -15.78 -15.99
CA PHE A 232 -22.16 -17.22 -16.28
C PHE A 232 -21.40 -17.54 -17.56
N GLY A 233 -20.61 -18.60 -17.52
CA GLY A 233 -20.02 -19.25 -18.68
C GLY A 233 -20.97 -20.28 -19.30
N GLU A 234 -20.39 -21.19 -20.06
CA GLU A 234 -21.10 -22.36 -20.62
C GLU A 234 -21.80 -23.15 -19.51
N ASP A 235 -22.97 -23.69 -19.81
CA ASP A 235 -23.81 -24.48 -18.90
C ASP A 235 -24.13 -23.82 -17.54
N MET A 236 -24.16 -22.48 -17.52
CA MET A 236 -24.41 -21.67 -16.32
C MET A 236 -23.32 -21.87 -15.24
N THR A 237 -22.08 -22.13 -15.66
CA THR A 237 -20.96 -22.33 -14.73
C THR A 237 -20.28 -21.02 -14.32
N LEU A 238 -19.66 -21.02 -13.14
CA LEU A 238 -18.75 -19.99 -12.66
C LEU A 238 -17.33 -20.55 -12.53
N ARG A 239 -16.33 -19.66 -12.60
CA ARG A 239 -14.93 -20.01 -12.38
C ARG A 239 -14.50 -19.64 -10.96
N HIS A 240 -14.09 -20.62 -10.16
CA HIS A 240 -13.42 -20.39 -8.87
C HIS A 240 -11.91 -20.39 -9.08
N TYR A 241 -11.30 -19.21 -9.04
CA TYR A 241 -9.84 -19.06 -9.17
C TYR A 241 -9.12 -19.48 -7.89
N TYR A 242 -7.85 -19.87 -8.00
CA TYR A 242 -6.99 -20.20 -6.88
C TYR A 242 -5.74 -19.30 -6.88
N PRO A 243 -5.38 -18.71 -5.73
CA PRO A 243 -4.38 -17.65 -5.66
C PRO A 243 -2.92 -18.12 -5.81
N ASN A 244 -2.66 -19.43 -5.82
CA ASN A 244 -1.30 -19.99 -5.90
C ASN A 244 -1.08 -20.87 -7.15
N PRO A 245 -1.00 -20.31 -8.37
CA PRO A 245 -0.83 -21.10 -9.60
C PRO A 245 0.40 -22.01 -9.58
N LYS A 246 1.45 -21.60 -8.87
CA LYS A 246 2.69 -22.38 -8.70
C LYS A 246 2.46 -23.77 -8.10
N ASP A 247 1.34 -24.02 -7.43
CA ASP A 247 1.03 -25.29 -6.77
C ASP A 247 0.20 -26.23 -7.67
N TYR A 248 -0.14 -25.79 -8.89
CA TYR A 248 -1.00 -26.52 -9.82
C TYR A 248 -0.33 -26.74 -11.19
N TYR A 249 -0.78 -27.79 -11.86
CA TYR A 249 -0.69 -27.92 -13.31
C TYR A 249 -2.05 -27.62 -13.94
N TYR A 250 -2.05 -27.08 -15.15
CA TYR A 250 -3.23 -26.89 -15.99
C TYR A 250 -3.21 -27.92 -17.13
N LEU A 251 -4.37 -28.52 -17.40
CA LEU A 251 -4.60 -29.51 -18.43
C LEU A 251 -5.41 -28.85 -19.56
N PRO A 252 -4.79 -28.52 -20.71
CA PRO A 252 -5.44 -27.72 -21.74
C PRO A 252 -6.59 -28.40 -22.48
N GLU A 253 -6.58 -29.73 -22.60
CA GLU A 253 -7.63 -30.46 -23.34
C GLU A 253 -8.92 -30.54 -22.52
N GLU A 254 -8.79 -30.72 -21.20
CA GLU A 254 -9.91 -30.84 -20.27
C GLU A 254 -10.33 -29.51 -19.63
N ASP A 255 -9.53 -28.45 -19.79
CA ASP A 255 -9.71 -27.14 -19.15
C ASP A 255 -9.89 -27.22 -17.62
N ILE A 256 -9.02 -28.01 -16.97
CA ILE A 256 -8.98 -28.18 -15.52
C ILE A 256 -7.59 -27.96 -14.96
N ILE A 257 -7.54 -27.75 -13.64
CA ILE A 257 -6.29 -27.79 -12.88
C ILE A 257 -6.18 -29.06 -12.06
N ILE A 258 -4.94 -29.50 -11.82
CA ILE A 258 -4.63 -30.55 -10.83
C ILE A 258 -3.54 -30.04 -9.88
N PRO A 259 -3.59 -30.41 -8.59
CA PRO A 259 -2.47 -30.16 -7.69
C PRO A 259 -1.19 -30.82 -8.21
N LYS A 260 -0.04 -30.16 -8.06
CA LYS A 260 1.25 -30.74 -8.46
C LYS A 260 1.55 -32.08 -7.78
N SER A 261 1.03 -32.31 -6.59
CA SER A 261 1.11 -33.59 -5.87
C SER A 261 0.45 -34.75 -6.62
N MET A 262 -0.58 -34.48 -7.44
CA MET A 262 -1.24 -35.46 -8.29
C MET A 262 -0.60 -35.58 -9.68
N GLY A 263 0.45 -34.80 -9.94
CA GLY A 263 1.08 -34.77 -11.25
C GLY A 263 1.63 -36.13 -11.69
N SER A 264 2.13 -36.98 -10.80
CA SER A 264 2.64 -38.31 -11.21
C SER A 264 1.61 -39.18 -11.95
N PHE A 265 0.31 -38.88 -11.81
CA PHE A 265 -0.78 -39.63 -12.42
C PHE A 265 -1.22 -39.09 -13.80
N VAL A 266 -0.62 -38.01 -14.29
CA VAL A 266 -0.97 -37.37 -15.58
C VAL A 266 0.26 -37.27 -16.47
N ASP A 267 0.09 -37.57 -17.76
CA ASP A 267 1.16 -37.47 -18.76
C ASP A 267 1.78 -36.07 -18.73
N ARG A 268 3.12 -36.01 -18.71
CA ARG A 268 3.87 -34.74 -18.76
C ARG A 268 3.54 -33.92 -20.00
N LYS A 269 3.15 -34.55 -21.11
CA LYS A 269 2.77 -33.85 -22.35
C LYS A 269 1.36 -33.25 -22.30
N ALA A 270 0.48 -33.79 -21.45
CA ALA A 270 -0.90 -33.36 -21.31
C ALA A 270 -1.07 -32.19 -20.32
N ARG A 271 0.01 -31.71 -19.71
CA ARG A 271 -0.04 -30.68 -18.67
C ARG A 271 1.00 -29.59 -18.86
N ILE A 272 0.67 -28.39 -18.43
CA ILE A 272 1.58 -27.25 -18.35
C ILE A 272 1.52 -26.64 -16.94
N PRO A 273 2.53 -25.87 -16.50
CA PRO A 273 2.40 -25.08 -15.28
C PRO A 273 1.16 -24.17 -15.35
N ALA A 274 0.36 -24.11 -14.30
CA ALA A 274 -0.78 -23.20 -14.26
C ALA A 274 -0.27 -21.75 -14.18
N SER A 275 -0.97 -20.86 -14.88
CA SER A 275 -0.82 -19.40 -14.75
C SER A 275 -2.02 -18.81 -14.01
N PRO A 276 -1.99 -17.55 -13.52
CA PRO A 276 -3.13 -16.96 -12.82
C PRO A 276 -4.44 -17.05 -13.63
N SER A 277 -4.38 -16.79 -14.94
CA SER A 277 -5.53 -16.85 -15.85
C SER A 277 -6.10 -18.26 -16.06
N ARG A 278 -5.30 -19.30 -15.80
CA ARG A 278 -5.66 -20.71 -15.98
C ARG A 278 -5.73 -21.50 -14.67
N CYS A 279 -5.65 -20.82 -13.53
CA CYS A 279 -5.67 -21.45 -12.22
C CYS A 279 -7.07 -21.40 -11.61
N TYR A 280 -8.04 -22.09 -12.20
CA TYR A 280 -9.42 -22.13 -11.74
C TYR A 280 -10.06 -23.51 -11.85
N SER A 281 -11.18 -23.71 -11.17
CA SER A 281 -12.13 -24.78 -11.41
C SER A 281 -13.47 -24.21 -11.89
N LYS A 282 -14.21 -24.97 -12.69
CA LYS A 282 -15.58 -24.62 -13.09
C LYS A 282 -16.55 -25.35 -12.18
N PHE A 283 -17.60 -24.66 -11.73
CA PHE A 283 -18.69 -25.30 -11.00
C PHE A 283 -20.02 -24.70 -11.42
N LYS A 284 -21.08 -25.52 -11.34
CA LYS A 284 -22.46 -25.06 -11.52
C LYS A 284 -23.00 -24.70 -10.14
N PRO A 285 -23.21 -23.41 -9.83
CA PRO A 285 -23.67 -23.03 -8.52
C PRO A 285 -25.12 -23.47 -8.28
N SER A 286 -25.43 -23.87 -7.04
CA SER A 286 -26.79 -24.13 -6.55
C SER A 286 -27.20 -23.04 -5.54
N GLN A 287 -28.46 -23.02 -5.12
CA GLN A 287 -28.87 -22.10 -4.05
C GLN A 287 -28.16 -22.36 -2.72
N ASP A 288 -27.78 -23.60 -2.44
CA ASP A 288 -27.04 -23.94 -1.23
C ASP A 288 -25.69 -23.20 -1.14
N PHE A 289 -25.06 -22.89 -2.29
CA PHE A 289 -23.83 -22.10 -2.34
C PHE A 289 -24.00 -20.69 -1.76
N LEU A 290 -25.17 -20.06 -1.92
CA LEU A 290 -25.42 -18.72 -1.36
C LEU A 290 -25.52 -18.74 0.18
N TYR A 291 -25.85 -19.90 0.77
CA TYR A 291 -25.97 -20.08 2.21
C TYR A 291 -24.70 -20.66 2.84
N ASP A 292 -23.81 -21.26 2.06
CA ASP A 292 -22.48 -21.67 2.51
C ASP A 292 -21.54 -20.46 2.62
N THR A 293 -21.57 -19.81 3.78
CA THR A 293 -20.75 -18.63 4.08
C THR A 293 -19.25 -18.84 3.87
N GLN A 294 -18.73 -20.05 4.09
CA GLN A 294 -17.30 -20.34 3.94
C GLN A 294 -16.94 -20.47 2.46
N ALA A 295 -17.73 -21.22 1.69
CA ALA A 295 -17.53 -21.37 0.25
C ALA A 295 -17.69 -20.01 -0.47
N LEU A 296 -18.72 -19.24 -0.11
CA LEU A 296 -18.98 -17.92 -0.66
C LEU A 296 -17.85 -16.92 -0.39
N GLN A 297 -17.38 -16.85 0.87
CA GLN A 297 -16.25 -15.99 1.24
C GLN A 297 -14.98 -16.38 0.48
N SER A 298 -14.69 -17.68 0.37
CA SER A 298 -13.52 -18.21 -0.36
C SER A 298 -13.58 -17.87 -1.84
N PHE A 299 -14.74 -18.08 -2.48
CA PHE A 299 -14.97 -17.75 -3.88
C PHE A 299 -14.75 -16.26 -4.16
N LEU A 300 -15.37 -15.38 -3.36
CA LEU A 300 -15.21 -13.93 -3.50
C LEU A 300 -13.77 -13.49 -3.25
N HIS A 301 -13.14 -13.99 -2.19
CA HIS A 301 -11.76 -13.63 -1.84
C HIS A 301 -10.79 -13.99 -2.96
N HIS A 302 -10.86 -15.21 -3.49
CA HIS A 302 -9.97 -15.63 -4.58
C HIS A 302 -10.26 -14.88 -5.88
N SER A 303 -11.54 -14.62 -6.20
CA SER A 303 -11.93 -13.86 -7.38
C SER A 303 -11.43 -12.42 -7.32
N ILE A 304 -11.47 -11.80 -6.14
CA ILE A 304 -10.92 -10.46 -5.88
C ILE A 304 -9.40 -10.47 -6.04
N ILE A 305 -8.69 -11.46 -5.48
CA ILE A 305 -7.24 -11.59 -5.70
C ILE A 305 -6.93 -11.65 -7.19
N TYR A 306 -7.68 -12.46 -7.96
CA TYR A 306 -7.49 -12.59 -9.40
C TYR A 306 -7.77 -11.29 -10.18
N LEU A 307 -8.82 -10.56 -9.81
CA LEU A 307 -9.15 -9.26 -10.41
C LEU A 307 -8.07 -8.20 -10.13
N MET A 308 -7.52 -8.20 -8.92
CA MET A 308 -6.54 -7.21 -8.48
C MET A 308 -5.11 -7.49 -8.93
N ASN A 309 -4.82 -8.65 -9.51
CA ASN A 309 -3.47 -9.03 -9.96
C ASN A 309 -3.40 -9.19 -11.48
N PRO A 310 -2.22 -9.14 -12.12
CA PRO A 310 -2.09 -9.44 -13.54
C PRO A 310 -2.53 -10.88 -13.86
N ALA A 311 -3.00 -11.10 -15.08
CA ALA A 311 -3.48 -12.42 -15.53
C ALA A 311 -2.33 -13.40 -15.83
N ASP A 312 -1.17 -12.88 -16.25
CA ASP A 312 0.08 -13.58 -16.58
C ASP A 312 1.29 -12.65 -16.38
#